data_AF-A0A6C0HUN5-F1
#
_entry.id   AF-A0A6C0HUN5-F1
#
_cell.length_a   1.000
_cell.length_b   1.000
_cell.length_c   1.000
_cell.angle_alpha   90.00
_cell.angle_beta   90.00
_cell.angle_gamma   90.00
#
_symmetry.space_group_name_H-M   'P 1'
#
loop_
_entity.id
_entity.type
_entity.pdbx_description
1 polymer ?
#
loop_
_entity_poly.entity_id
_entity_poly.type
_entity_poly.pdbx_seq_one_letter_code
_entity_poly.pdbx_strand_id
1 'polypeptide(L)'
;METHCYNIDSKFRNTTTYPNSSDFVFNRVDEVIGSSTVIEPFNEKNVIEMKLSSLEIPNTMYYITTTKINNTIKLGATDIIVPNGSYTKQELVTYLDTALTASGVDVAYSSTTGKVTIVNNSGSSITFPASGTSYYSLGQILGFLTTTTILTGTTVDGTNTMKDPQFTYFFLRINDYGNIINKNRRYVSKILTDSQARYNSYNQETFIKLMNNVIKFDQPTDIVNLKISLEDEFGNNVSLNGNDWSFTLETSVITNTILKNYEEIKFYNEEVMDKILKSKMLAYYEKQVPEKTNSALTSNYSSNLVNLNNVQEYTSNGSSNNYSPSYSYFRQ
;
A
#
# COMPACT_ATOMS: atom_id res chain seq x y z
N MET A 1 9.81 16.95 -19.61
CA MET A 1 9.29 15.89 -18.74
C MET A 1 9.34 14.61 -19.55
N GLU A 2 9.77 13.53 -18.92
CA GLU A 2 9.88 12.21 -19.54
C GLU A 2 9.17 11.21 -18.64
N THR A 3 8.59 10.16 -19.22
CA THR A 3 8.00 9.07 -18.45
C THR A 3 8.85 7.84 -18.65
N HIS A 4 9.35 7.28 -17.55
CA HIS A 4 10.02 5.99 -17.53
C HIS A 4 9.05 4.92 -17.05
N CYS A 5 9.06 3.77 -17.72
CA CYS A 5 8.22 2.63 -17.38
C CYS A 5 9.11 1.47 -16.95
N TYR A 6 8.92 0.99 -15.71
CA TYR A 6 9.66 -0.11 -15.13
C TYR A 6 8.75 -1.32 -15.01
N ASN A 7 9.06 -2.38 -15.76
CA ASN A 7 8.44 -3.68 -15.54
C ASN A 7 9.20 -4.39 -14.41
N ILE A 8 8.53 -4.60 -13.29
CA ILE A 8 9.12 -5.17 -12.08
C ILE A 8 8.52 -6.56 -11.89
N ASP A 9 9.38 -7.57 -11.85
CA ASP A 9 9.00 -8.97 -11.70
C ASP A 9 9.79 -9.58 -10.54
N SER A 10 9.08 -10.13 -9.55
CA SER A 10 9.70 -10.68 -8.35
C SER A 10 10.61 -11.87 -8.63
N LYS A 11 10.50 -12.52 -9.81
CA LYS A 11 11.38 -13.63 -10.19
C LYS A 11 12.85 -13.21 -10.33
N PHE A 12 13.09 -11.93 -10.60
CA PHE A 12 14.44 -11.36 -10.74
C PHE A 12 14.98 -10.76 -9.44
N ARG A 13 14.30 -10.96 -8.31
CA ARG A 13 14.81 -10.53 -7.00
C ARG A 13 16.05 -11.34 -6.63
N ASN A 14 16.89 -10.76 -5.77
CA ASN A 14 17.94 -11.51 -5.08
C ASN A 14 17.33 -12.53 -4.10
N THR A 15 17.16 -13.79 -4.52
CA THR A 15 16.52 -14.84 -3.71
C THR A 15 17.32 -15.28 -2.49
N THR A 16 18.63 -14.97 -2.46
CA THR A 16 19.48 -15.23 -1.29
C THR A 16 19.16 -14.24 -0.17
N THR A 17 18.93 -12.98 -0.50
CA THR A 17 18.59 -11.92 0.45
C THR A 17 17.09 -11.86 0.74
N TYR A 18 16.28 -12.07 -0.30
CA TYR A 18 14.83 -11.98 -0.29
C TYR A 18 14.22 -13.32 -0.74
N PRO A 19 14.21 -14.34 0.12
CA PRO A 19 13.66 -15.66 -0.24
C PRO A 19 12.17 -15.57 -0.59
N ASN A 20 11.43 -14.65 0.03
CA ASN A 20 10.01 -14.42 -0.24
C ASN A 20 9.80 -13.39 -1.35
N SER A 21 8.91 -13.67 -2.30
CA SER A 21 8.55 -12.78 -3.41
C SER A 21 7.72 -11.57 -3.00
N SER A 22 7.15 -11.56 -1.79
CA SER A 22 6.22 -10.53 -1.32
C SER A 22 6.88 -9.34 -0.62
N ASP A 23 8.18 -9.36 -0.37
CA ASP A 23 8.94 -8.28 0.29
C ASP A 23 10.39 -8.31 -0.19
N PHE A 24 10.75 -7.39 -1.08
CA PHE A 24 12.06 -7.34 -1.71
C PHE A 24 12.45 -5.92 -2.10
N VAL A 25 13.73 -5.72 -2.40
CA VAL A 25 14.23 -4.49 -3.02
C VAL A 25 14.48 -4.75 -4.50
N PHE A 26 13.93 -3.91 -5.36
CA PHE A 26 14.18 -3.96 -6.79
C PHE A 26 15.47 -3.21 -7.13
N ASN A 27 16.33 -3.90 -7.88
CA ASN A 27 17.54 -3.36 -8.50
C ASN A 27 17.30 -3.28 -10.01
N ARG A 28 17.87 -2.29 -10.69
CA ARG A 28 17.79 -2.19 -12.17
C ARG A 28 18.54 -3.34 -12.84
N VAL A 29 19.62 -3.77 -12.22
CA VAL A 29 20.43 -4.93 -12.61
C VAL A 29 20.73 -5.74 -11.35
N ASP A 30 20.50 -7.05 -11.41
CA ASP A 30 20.84 -8.01 -10.35
C ASP A 30 21.23 -9.33 -11.03
N GLU A 31 22.43 -9.36 -11.61
CA GLU A 31 22.90 -10.45 -12.45
C GLU A 31 24.21 -11.05 -11.93
N VAL A 32 24.33 -12.37 -12.04
CA VAL A 32 25.60 -13.09 -11.80
C VAL A 32 26.24 -13.40 -13.15
N ILE A 33 27.36 -12.75 -13.44
CA ILE A 33 28.14 -12.93 -14.67
C ILE A 33 29.42 -13.67 -14.29
N GLY A 34 29.46 -14.98 -14.56
CA GLY A 34 30.56 -15.84 -14.15
C GLY A 34 30.63 -15.96 -12.62
N SER A 35 31.72 -15.51 -12.01
CA SER A 35 31.91 -15.46 -10.55
C SER A 35 31.63 -14.09 -9.92
N SER A 36 31.20 -13.10 -10.72
CA SER A 36 30.96 -11.73 -10.25
C SER A 36 29.46 -11.43 -10.23
N THR A 37 29.00 -10.79 -9.15
CA THR A 37 27.63 -10.28 -9.04
C THR A 37 27.63 -8.79 -9.36
N VAL A 38 26.82 -8.39 -10.35
CA VAL A 38 26.61 -6.99 -10.73
C VAL A 38 25.26 -6.56 -10.18
N ILE A 39 25.26 -5.58 -9.28
CA ILE A 39 24.06 -5.01 -8.68
C ILE A 39 24.03 -3.52 -9.00
N GLU A 40 23.02 -3.09 -9.74
CA GLU A 40 22.71 -1.67 -9.94
C GLU A 40 21.43 -1.31 -9.18
N PRO A 41 21.51 -0.54 -8.09
CA PRO A 41 20.33 -0.19 -7.31
C PRO A 41 19.40 0.70 -8.13
N PHE A 42 18.11 0.63 -7.80
CA PHE A 42 17.16 1.60 -8.33
C PHE A 42 17.50 3.01 -7.84
N ASN A 43 17.71 3.94 -8.78
CA ASN A 43 18.04 5.34 -8.51
C ASN A 43 17.45 6.23 -9.61
N GLU A 44 16.20 6.65 -9.41
CA GLU A 44 15.50 7.53 -10.32
C GLU A 44 15.48 8.96 -9.77
N LYS A 45 15.96 9.93 -10.54
CA LYS A 45 16.11 11.32 -10.07
C LYS A 45 14.97 12.21 -10.53
N ASN A 46 14.66 13.22 -9.71
CA ASN A 46 13.69 14.27 -10.01
C ASN A 46 12.31 13.72 -10.40
N VAL A 47 11.85 12.69 -9.69
CA VAL A 47 10.52 12.11 -9.89
C VAL A 47 9.47 13.07 -9.32
N ILE A 48 8.49 13.42 -10.15
CA ILE A 48 7.36 14.27 -9.76
C ILE A 48 6.04 13.51 -9.67
N GLU A 49 5.98 12.36 -10.34
CA GLU A 49 4.79 11.52 -10.36
C GLU A 49 5.16 10.04 -10.40
N MET A 50 4.40 9.21 -9.69
CA MET A 50 4.47 7.76 -9.75
C MET A 50 3.06 7.19 -9.95
N LYS A 51 2.95 6.20 -10.84
CA LYS A 51 1.69 5.54 -11.16
C LYS A 51 1.92 4.06 -11.40
N LEU A 52 1.07 3.24 -10.81
CA LEU A 52 0.99 1.81 -11.13
C LEU A 52 0.12 1.65 -12.39
N SER A 53 0.62 0.98 -13.43
CA SER A 53 -0.10 0.87 -14.70
C SER A 53 -0.66 -0.53 -14.95
N SER A 54 0.03 -1.57 -14.50
CA SER A 54 -0.43 -2.95 -14.55
C SER A 54 0.04 -3.72 -13.31
N LEU A 55 -0.64 -4.82 -13.01
CA LEU A 55 -0.35 -5.71 -11.90
C LEU A 55 -0.84 -7.12 -12.22
N GLU A 56 0.01 -8.12 -12.00
CA GLU A 56 -0.30 -9.53 -12.12
C GLU A 56 0.12 -10.23 -10.82
N ILE A 57 -0.85 -10.80 -10.10
CA ILE A 57 -0.61 -11.57 -8.88
C ILE A 57 -1.23 -12.96 -9.03
N PRO A 58 -0.47 -14.04 -8.77
CA PRO A 58 -1.00 -15.39 -8.80
C PRO A 58 -1.99 -15.62 -7.64
N ASN A 59 -3.08 -16.33 -7.93
CA ASN A 59 -4.08 -16.69 -6.92
C ASN A 59 -3.65 -17.93 -6.10
N THR A 60 -2.50 -17.86 -5.43
CA THR A 60 -1.89 -18.98 -4.70
C THR A 60 -1.71 -18.71 -3.20
N MET A 61 -2.32 -17.64 -2.70
CA MET A 61 -2.12 -17.13 -1.35
C MET A 61 -2.85 -17.97 -0.31
N TYR A 62 -2.15 -18.38 0.75
CA TYR A 62 -2.77 -19.13 1.84
C TYR A 62 -3.46 -18.20 2.85
N TYR A 63 -4.75 -18.43 3.06
CA TYR A 63 -5.52 -17.73 4.09
C TYR A 63 -5.54 -18.50 5.40
N ILE A 64 -5.80 -19.80 5.34
CA ILE A 64 -5.78 -20.72 6.49
C ILE A 64 -4.34 -21.19 6.67
N THR A 65 -3.68 -20.81 7.77
CA THR A 65 -2.31 -21.23 8.06
C THR A 65 -2.03 -21.37 9.55
N THR A 66 -1.07 -22.21 9.89
CA THR A 66 -0.54 -22.33 11.27
C THR A 66 0.04 -21.01 11.77
N THR A 67 0.71 -20.22 10.93
CA THR A 67 1.29 -18.92 11.32
C THR A 67 0.24 -17.92 11.76
N LYS A 68 -0.97 -17.97 11.18
CA LYS A 68 -2.09 -17.11 11.55
C LYS A 68 -2.92 -17.69 12.70
N ILE A 69 -2.66 -18.96 13.05
CA ILE A 69 -3.36 -19.70 14.12
C ILE A 69 -4.88 -19.69 13.85
N ASN A 70 -5.27 -19.84 12.59
CA ASN A 70 -6.67 -19.84 12.15
C ASN A 70 -7.08 -21.18 11.53
N ASN A 71 -6.34 -22.25 11.84
CA ASN A 71 -6.48 -23.56 11.23
C ASN A 71 -6.76 -24.69 12.25
N THR A 72 -7.14 -24.37 13.48
CA THR A 72 -7.33 -25.39 14.54
C THR A 72 -8.76 -25.40 15.07
N ILE A 73 -9.29 -26.60 15.27
CA ILE A 73 -10.50 -26.91 16.05
C ILE A 73 -10.14 -28.00 17.06
N LYS A 74 -10.67 -27.94 18.28
CA LYS A 74 -10.42 -28.97 19.31
C LYS A 74 -11.64 -29.85 19.49
N LEU A 75 -11.42 -31.16 19.53
CA LEU A 75 -12.39 -32.16 19.96
C LEU A 75 -11.93 -32.74 21.30
N GLY A 76 -12.51 -32.27 22.40
CA GLY A 76 -11.98 -32.51 23.74
C GLY A 76 -10.57 -31.94 23.87
N ALA A 77 -9.59 -32.82 24.12
CA ALA A 77 -8.16 -32.46 24.22
C ALA A 77 -7.39 -32.60 22.88
N THR A 78 -8.02 -33.15 21.84
CA THR A 78 -7.37 -33.42 20.55
C THR A 78 -7.48 -32.23 19.63
N ASP A 79 -6.35 -31.80 19.08
CA ASP A 79 -6.29 -30.76 18.05
C ASP A 79 -6.51 -31.38 16.66
N ILE A 80 -7.50 -30.86 15.94
CA ILE A 80 -7.72 -31.16 14.53
C ILE A 80 -7.24 -29.96 13.74
N ILE A 81 -6.22 -30.18 12.92
CA ILE A 81 -5.48 -29.12 12.22
C ILE A 81 -5.82 -29.17 10.74
N VAL A 82 -6.44 -28.09 10.25
CA VAL A 82 -6.63 -27.87 8.81
C VAL A 82 -5.27 -27.53 8.19
N PRO A 83 -4.88 -28.18 7.08
CA PRO A 83 -3.64 -27.88 6.38
C PRO A 83 -3.57 -26.42 5.92
N ASN A 84 -2.35 -25.93 5.69
CA ASN A 84 -2.18 -24.60 5.13
C ASN A 84 -2.77 -24.55 3.71
N GLY A 85 -3.60 -23.55 3.42
CA GLY A 85 -4.25 -23.48 2.13
C GLY A 85 -5.12 -22.25 1.91
N SER A 86 -5.57 -22.12 0.65
CA SER A 86 -6.73 -21.31 0.27
C SER A 86 -7.89 -22.26 0.04
N TYR A 87 -9.02 -21.98 0.66
CA TYR A 87 -10.19 -22.84 0.57
C TYR A 87 -11.37 -22.01 0.04
N THR A 88 -12.27 -22.67 -0.68
CA THR A 88 -13.65 -22.21 -0.77
C THR A 88 -14.39 -22.57 0.51
N LYS A 89 -15.56 -21.93 0.74
CA LYS A 89 -16.43 -22.28 1.88
C LYS A 89 -16.76 -23.78 1.90
N GLN A 90 -17.09 -24.34 0.74
CA GLN A 90 -17.45 -25.75 0.61
C GLN A 90 -16.25 -26.66 0.87
N GLU A 91 -15.08 -26.39 0.27
CA GLU A 91 -13.88 -27.22 0.49
C GLU A 91 -13.45 -27.26 1.95
N LEU A 92 -13.48 -26.11 2.64
CA LEU A 92 -13.12 -26.05 4.06
C LEU A 92 -14.09 -26.89 4.91
N VAL A 93 -15.39 -26.79 4.64
CA VAL A 93 -16.41 -27.55 5.38
C VAL A 93 -16.35 -29.05 5.05
N THR A 94 -16.18 -29.43 3.78
CA THR A 94 -15.99 -30.83 3.37
C THR A 94 -14.75 -31.44 4.02
N TYR A 95 -13.65 -30.68 4.11
CA TYR A 95 -12.44 -31.14 4.81
C TYR A 95 -12.72 -31.41 6.28
N LEU A 96 -13.37 -30.46 6.97
CA LEU A 96 -13.69 -30.59 8.39
C LEU A 96 -14.65 -31.75 8.65
N ASP A 97 -15.70 -31.89 7.85
CA ASP A 97 -16.64 -33.00 7.91
C ASP A 97 -15.89 -34.33 7.81
N THR A 98 -15.12 -34.52 6.73
CA THR A 98 -14.31 -35.75 6.52
C THR A 98 -13.38 -36.05 7.71
N ALA A 99 -12.73 -35.03 8.27
CA ALA A 99 -11.79 -35.19 9.39
C ALA A 99 -12.49 -35.55 10.72
N LEU A 100 -13.77 -35.22 10.87
CA LEU A 100 -14.51 -35.25 12.13
C LEU A 100 -15.61 -36.33 12.15
N THR A 101 -16.13 -36.77 11.00
CA THR A 101 -17.23 -37.75 10.91
C THR A 101 -16.89 -39.06 11.60
N ALA A 102 -15.65 -39.55 11.49
CA ALA A 102 -15.21 -40.77 12.16
C ALA A 102 -15.26 -40.68 13.70
N SER A 103 -15.27 -39.47 14.24
CA SER A 103 -15.43 -39.19 15.67
C SER A 103 -16.89 -38.89 16.08
N GLY A 104 -17.84 -39.02 15.15
CA GLY A 104 -19.26 -38.74 15.38
C GLY A 104 -19.62 -37.25 15.34
N VAL A 105 -18.89 -36.45 14.56
CA VAL A 105 -19.19 -35.03 14.37
C VAL A 105 -19.42 -34.76 12.89
N ASP A 106 -20.59 -34.23 12.55
CA ASP A 106 -20.95 -33.86 11.18
C ASP A 106 -20.90 -32.33 11.02
N VAL A 107 -20.36 -31.85 9.90
CA VAL A 107 -20.22 -30.43 9.58
C VAL A 107 -20.84 -30.14 8.22
N ALA A 108 -21.83 -29.25 8.18
CA ALA A 108 -22.54 -28.89 6.96
C ALA A 108 -22.53 -27.39 6.70
N TYR A 109 -22.51 -27.00 5.42
CA TYR A 109 -22.65 -25.62 4.97
C TYR A 109 -23.93 -25.46 4.15
N SER A 110 -24.73 -24.46 4.49
CA SER A 110 -25.92 -24.09 3.73
C SER A 110 -25.61 -22.89 2.84
N SER A 111 -25.56 -23.10 1.52
CA SER A 111 -25.39 -21.99 0.55
C SER A 111 -26.56 -21.01 0.56
N THR A 112 -27.76 -21.45 0.97
CA THR A 112 -28.96 -20.61 1.09
C THR A 112 -28.87 -19.63 2.26
N THR A 113 -28.41 -20.09 3.44
CA THR A 113 -28.33 -19.24 4.64
C THR A 113 -26.94 -18.65 4.85
N GLY A 114 -25.93 -19.18 4.16
CA GLY A 114 -24.52 -18.86 4.36
C GLY A 114 -23.96 -19.37 5.70
N LYS A 115 -24.67 -20.23 6.43
CA LYS A 115 -24.28 -20.69 7.77
C LYS A 115 -23.69 -22.10 7.75
N VAL A 116 -22.84 -22.36 8.74
CA VAL A 116 -22.33 -23.69 9.06
C VAL A 116 -23.15 -24.29 10.19
N THR A 117 -23.50 -25.56 10.08
CA THR A 117 -24.15 -26.36 11.13
C THR A 117 -23.19 -27.44 11.57
N ILE A 118 -23.03 -27.63 12.87
CA ILE A 118 -22.25 -28.73 13.45
C ILE A 118 -23.19 -29.59 14.30
N VAL A 119 -23.23 -30.88 14.00
CA VAL A 119 -23.91 -31.90 14.81
C VAL A 119 -22.82 -32.67 15.57
N ASN A 120 -22.79 -32.53 16.90
CA ASN A 120 -21.78 -33.18 17.73
C ASN A 120 -22.39 -34.40 18.45
N ASN A 121 -22.28 -35.57 17.85
CA ASN A 121 -22.64 -36.86 18.48
C ASN A 121 -21.44 -37.56 19.11
N SER A 122 -20.28 -36.90 19.15
CA SER A 122 -19.08 -37.47 19.77
C SER A 122 -19.19 -37.51 21.30
N GLY A 123 -18.31 -38.27 21.95
CA GLY A 123 -18.16 -38.25 23.41
C GLY A 123 -17.44 -37.02 23.98
N SER A 124 -17.19 -35.97 23.20
CA SER A 124 -16.41 -34.80 23.64
C SER A 124 -16.97 -33.48 23.12
N SER A 125 -16.72 -32.39 23.86
CA SER A 125 -17.09 -31.05 23.40
C SER A 125 -16.15 -30.54 22.32
N ILE A 126 -16.68 -29.74 21.40
CA ILE A 126 -15.87 -29.02 20.40
C ILE A 126 -15.63 -27.59 20.89
N THR A 127 -14.39 -27.12 20.76
CA THR A 127 -14.03 -25.73 21.05
C THR A 127 -13.15 -25.16 19.94
N PHE A 128 -13.18 -23.83 19.79
CA PHE A 128 -12.36 -23.12 18.82
C PHE A 128 -11.30 -22.30 19.55
N PRO A 129 -10.00 -22.64 19.43
CA PRO A 129 -8.94 -21.82 19.97
C PRO A 129 -9.02 -20.39 19.43
N ALA A 130 -8.74 -19.40 20.29
CA ALA A 130 -8.51 -18.04 19.82
C ALA A 130 -7.25 -18.01 18.94
N SER A 131 -7.26 -17.19 17.89
CA SER A 131 -6.12 -17.09 16.97
C SER A 131 -4.89 -16.43 17.63
N GLY A 132 -5.04 -15.68 18.72
CA GLY A 132 -3.91 -14.95 19.33
C GLY A 132 -3.25 -13.92 18.40
N THR A 133 -3.82 -13.69 17.22
CA THR A 133 -3.35 -12.78 16.18
C THR A 133 -4.47 -11.80 15.80
N SER A 134 -4.21 -10.90 14.85
CA SER A 134 -5.27 -10.04 14.30
C SER A 134 -6.24 -10.77 13.36
N TYR A 135 -5.97 -12.04 13.02
CA TYR A 135 -6.81 -12.84 12.14
C TYR A 135 -7.97 -13.50 12.89
N TYR A 136 -9.04 -13.82 12.17
CA TYR A 136 -10.14 -14.61 12.73
C TYR A 136 -9.66 -16.03 13.06
N SER A 137 -10.11 -16.58 14.20
CA SER A 137 -9.94 -18.01 14.46
C SER A 137 -10.78 -18.86 13.50
N LEU A 138 -10.51 -20.17 13.43
CA LEU A 138 -11.28 -21.07 12.58
C LEU A 138 -12.77 -21.04 12.93
N GLY A 139 -13.13 -20.98 14.23
CA GLY A 139 -14.51 -20.85 14.67
C GLY A 139 -15.18 -19.57 14.15
N GLN A 140 -14.48 -18.44 14.21
CA GLN A 140 -14.98 -17.16 13.68
C GLN A 140 -15.12 -17.17 12.15
N ILE A 141 -14.22 -17.87 11.45
CA ILE A 141 -14.32 -18.09 10.01
C ILE A 141 -15.58 -18.89 9.69
N LEU A 142 -15.87 -19.94 10.45
CA LEU A 142 -17.08 -20.77 10.32
C LEU A 142 -18.38 -20.06 10.77
N GLY A 143 -18.28 -18.86 11.36
CA GLY A 143 -19.46 -18.08 11.79
C GLY A 143 -19.84 -18.23 13.27
N PHE A 144 -19.02 -18.90 14.07
CA PHE A 144 -19.19 -19.03 15.52
C PHE A 144 -18.50 -17.88 16.28
N LEU A 145 -18.90 -17.66 17.53
CA LEU A 145 -18.22 -16.71 18.42
C LEU A 145 -16.98 -17.37 19.04
N THR A 146 -16.02 -16.57 19.51
CA THR A 146 -14.79 -17.08 20.16
C THR A 146 -15.06 -17.88 21.42
N THR A 147 -16.20 -17.65 22.08
CA THR A 147 -16.61 -18.35 23.31
C THR A 147 -17.49 -19.57 23.04
N THR A 148 -17.77 -19.90 21.77
CA THR A 148 -18.65 -21.02 21.45
C THR A 148 -18.01 -22.35 21.82
N THR A 149 -18.71 -23.10 22.66
CA THR A 149 -18.44 -24.52 22.96
C THR A 149 -19.64 -25.33 22.49
N ILE A 150 -19.41 -26.35 21.67
CA ILE A 150 -20.47 -27.22 21.15
C ILE A 150 -20.44 -28.52 21.96
N LEU A 151 -21.47 -28.72 22.77
CA LEU A 151 -21.56 -29.86 23.69
C LEU A 151 -21.93 -31.15 22.95
N THR A 152 -21.60 -32.28 23.56
CA THR A 152 -22.04 -33.60 23.10
C THR A 152 -23.58 -33.69 23.04
N GLY A 153 -24.09 -34.33 21.99
CA GLY A 153 -25.51 -34.55 21.73
C GLY A 153 -26.24 -33.30 21.25
N THR A 154 -25.53 -32.27 20.77
CA THR A 154 -26.14 -31.01 20.32
C THR A 154 -25.93 -30.75 18.83
N THR A 155 -26.90 -30.07 18.23
CA THR A 155 -26.79 -29.47 16.90
C THR A 155 -26.74 -27.95 17.07
N VAL A 156 -25.71 -27.31 16.53
CA VAL A 156 -25.48 -25.87 16.68
C VAL A 156 -25.22 -25.24 15.32
N ASP A 157 -25.99 -24.22 15.00
CA ASP A 157 -25.76 -23.35 13.84
C ASP A 157 -24.80 -22.21 14.18
N GLY A 158 -24.04 -21.79 13.18
CA GLY A 158 -23.25 -20.57 13.21
C GLY A 158 -24.12 -19.36 13.57
N THR A 159 -23.65 -18.57 14.54
CA THR A 159 -24.30 -17.31 14.92
C THR A 159 -24.32 -16.32 13.75
N ASN A 160 -23.27 -16.32 12.94
CA ASN A 160 -23.08 -15.47 11.76
C ASN A 160 -22.96 -16.34 10.52
N THR A 161 -23.04 -15.71 9.35
CA THR A 161 -22.65 -16.35 8.09
C THR A 161 -21.15 -16.67 8.12
N MET A 162 -20.77 -17.77 7.49
CA MET A 162 -19.37 -18.14 7.26
C MET A 162 -18.65 -17.01 6.52
N LYS A 163 -17.50 -16.60 7.04
CA LYS A 163 -16.60 -15.66 6.35
C LYS A 163 -15.94 -16.39 5.19
N ASP A 164 -15.70 -15.68 4.09
CA ASP A 164 -14.88 -16.24 3.03
C ASP A 164 -13.46 -16.45 3.57
N PRO A 165 -12.92 -17.69 3.56
CA PRO A 165 -11.61 -17.98 4.12
C PRO A 165 -10.53 -17.59 3.10
N GLN A 166 -10.57 -16.33 2.66
CA GLN A 166 -9.69 -15.74 1.67
C GLN A 166 -9.52 -14.25 1.96
N PHE A 167 -8.42 -13.67 1.49
CA PHE A 167 -8.22 -12.23 1.61
C PHE A 167 -9.19 -11.47 0.71
N THR A 168 -9.72 -10.35 1.20
CA THR A 168 -10.62 -9.46 0.45
C THR A 168 -9.86 -8.42 -0.36
N TYR A 169 -8.70 -7.99 0.15
CA TYR A 169 -7.82 -7.06 -0.52
C TYR A 169 -6.42 -7.13 0.08
N PHE A 170 -5.48 -6.57 -0.66
CA PHE A 170 -4.10 -6.34 -0.22
C PHE A 170 -3.70 -4.91 -0.53
N PHE A 171 -2.54 -4.52 -0.05
CA PHE A 171 -1.90 -3.28 -0.41
C PHE A 171 -0.57 -3.53 -1.09
N LEU A 172 -0.32 -2.79 -2.17
CA LEU A 172 1.01 -2.63 -2.73
C LEU A 172 1.69 -1.46 -2.04
N ARG A 173 2.80 -1.75 -1.36
CA ARG A 173 3.65 -0.76 -0.76
C ARG A 173 4.94 -0.62 -1.56
N ILE A 174 5.28 0.61 -1.92
CA ILE A 174 6.55 0.98 -2.52
C ILE A 174 7.17 2.03 -1.60
N ASN A 175 8.26 1.68 -0.93
CA ASN A 175 8.84 2.45 0.17
C ASN A 175 7.75 2.84 1.20
N ASP A 176 7.63 4.13 1.52
CA ASP A 176 6.51 4.69 2.29
C ASP A 176 5.80 5.77 1.46
N TYR A 177 5.71 5.53 0.15
CA TYR A 177 5.00 6.41 -0.78
C TYR A 177 3.53 6.02 -0.91
N GLY A 178 2.74 7.00 -1.35
CA GLY A 178 1.34 6.80 -1.68
C GLY A 178 0.38 7.58 -0.79
N ASN A 179 -0.86 7.59 -1.27
CA ASN A 179 -1.96 8.39 -0.71
C ASN A 179 -2.96 7.54 0.08
N ILE A 180 -2.80 6.21 0.07
CA ILE A 180 -3.63 5.30 0.85
C ILE A 180 -2.95 5.12 2.21
N ILE A 181 -3.63 5.52 3.28
CA ILE A 181 -3.12 5.40 4.65
C ILE A 181 -3.86 4.28 5.37
N ASN A 182 -3.14 3.28 5.86
CA ASN A 182 -3.68 2.24 6.74
C ASN A 182 -2.71 2.02 7.91
N LYS A 183 -3.19 2.13 9.15
CA LYS A 183 -2.37 1.99 10.37
C LYS A 183 -1.04 2.76 10.36
N ASN A 184 -1.08 4.03 9.94
CA ASN A 184 0.10 4.92 9.81
C ASN A 184 1.15 4.46 8.79
N ARG A 185 0.80 3.60 7.84
CA ARG A 185 1.63 3.25 6.68
C ARG A 185 1.00 3.77 5.40
N ARG A 186 1.85 4.11 4.43
CA ARG A 186 1.41 4.60 3.11
C ARG A 186 1.55 3.52 2.06
N TYR A 187 0.54 3.45 1.19
CA TYR A 187 0.45 2.45 0.14
C TYR A 187 0.15 3.10 -1.20
N VAL A 188 0.75 2.54 -2.25
CA VAL A 188 0.60 3.00 -3.63
C VAL A 188 -0.75 2.57 -4.19
N SER A 189 -1.18 1.35 -3.88
CA SER A 189 -2.41 0.79 -4.41
C SER A 189 -3.11 -0.13 -3.42
N LYS A 190 -4.44 -0.10 -3.47
CA LYS A 190 -5.30 -1.12 -2.84
C LYS A 190 -5.75 -2.07 -3.94
N ILE A 191 -5.43 -3.35 -3.72
CA ILE A 191 -5.67 -4.43 -4.67
C ILE A 191 -6.87 -5.19 -4.17
N LEU A 192 -8.02 -5.02 -4.83
CA LEU A 192 -9.22 -5.79 -4.51
C LEU A 192 -9.13 -7.14 -5.20
N THR A 193 -9.30 -8.20 -4.42
CA THR A 193 -9.44 -9.53 -4.99
C THR A 193 -10.91 -9.73 -5.37
N ASP A 194 -11.22 -10.21 -6.57
CA ASP A 194 -12.61 -10.43 -6.99
C ASP A 194 -13.11 -11.80 -6.51
N SER A 195 -14.17 -11.84 -5.70
CA SER A 195 -14.79 -13.08 -5.24
C SER A 195 -15.34 -13.96 -6.37
N GLN A 196 -15.74 -13.43 -7.54
CA GLN A 196 -16.40 -14.18 -8.61
C GLN A 196 -15.42 -14.79 -9.63
N ALA A 197 -14.37 -14.06 -10.03
CA ALA A 197 -13.30 -14.59 -10.90
C ALA A 197 -12.43 -15.68 -10.24
N ARG A 198 -12.53 -15.85 -8.92
CA ARG A 198 -11.70 -16.77 -8.11
C ARG A 198 -12.10 -18.25 -8.16
N TYR A 199 -13.25 -18.58 -8.76
CA TYR A 199 -13.79 -19.95 -8.77
C TYR A 199 -13.60 -20.72 -10.09
N ASN A 200 -13.15 -20.06 -11.17
CA ASN A 200 -12.90 -20.72 -12.44
C ASN A 200 -11.40 -21.00 -12.61
N SER A 201 -10.96 -22.10 -12.03
CA SER A 201 -9.58 -22.57 -11.91
C SER A 201 -8.89 -22.97 -13.24
N TYR A 202 -9.36 -22.50 -14.40
CA TYR A 202 -8.74 -22.92 -15.66
C TYR A 202 -8.47 -21.89 -16.73
N ASN A 203 -9.03 -20.66 -16.76
CA ASN A 203 -8.79 -19.76 -17.91
C ASN A 203 -9.24 -18.28 -17.77
N GLN A 204 -9.43 -17.73 -16.58
CA GLN A 204 -9.82 -16.31 -16.47
C GLN A 204 -8.87 -15.62 -15.50
N GLU A 205 -8.10 -14.70 -16.05
CA GLU A 205 -7.27 -13.73 -15.33
C GLU A 205 -8.02 -13.28 -14.07
N THR A 206 -7.43 -13.49 -12.90
CA THR A 206 -7.99 -12.96 -11.66
C THR A 206 -8.23 -11.47 -11.91
N PHE A 207 -9.49 -11.03 -11.98
CA PHE A 207 -9.81 -9.62 -12.19
C PHE A 207 -9.43 -8.86 -10.93
N ILE A 208 -8.15 -8.54 -10.81
CA ILE A 208 -7.61 -7.65 -9.81
C ILE A 208 -8.13 -6.27 -10.17
N LYS A 209 -9.14 -5.80 -9.43
CA LYS A 209 -9.56 -4.41 -9.59
C LYS A 209 -8.54 -3.54 -8.88
N LEU A 210 -7.70 -2.93 -9.70
CA LEU A 210 -6.66 -2.04 -9.26
C LEU A 210 -7.25 -0.67 -8.96
N MET A 211 -7.26 -0.27 -7.70
CA MET A 211 -7.53 1.12 -7.34
C MET A 211 -6.24 1.92 -7.50
N ASN A 212 -5.93 2.26 -8.76
CA ASN A 212 -4.77 3.05 -9.11
C ASN A 212 -4.94 4.50 -8.66
N ASN A 213 -4.04 4.93 -7.78
CA ASN A 213 -3.86 6.34 -7.48
C ASN A 213 -2.56 6.81 -8.10
N VAL A 214 -2.66 7.88 -8.89
CA VAL A 214 -1.49 8.65 -9.29
C VAL A 214 -0.95 9.34 -8.04
N ILE A 215 0.31 9.09 -7.73
CA ILE A 215 1.02 9.71 -6.63
C ILE A 215 1.77 10.89 -7.21
N LYS A 216 1.39 12.08 -6.80
CA LYS A 216 2.11 13.31 -7.13
C LYS A 216 2.99 13.66 -5.94
N PHE A 217 4.27 13.85 -6.19
CA PHE A 217 5.18 14.37 -5.19
C PHE A 217 4.99 15.89 -5.10
N ASP A 218 5.12 16.42 -3.89
CA ASP A 218 5.07 17.87 -3.70
C ASP A 218 6.20 18.51 -4.52
N GLN A 219 7.44 18.06 -4.32
CA GLN A 219 8.60 18.53 -5.06
C GLN A 219 9.28 17.37 -5.82
N PRO A 220 10.08 17.67 -6.87
CA PRO A 220 10.92 16.66 -7.51
C PRO A 220 11.73 15.89 -6.47
N THR A 221 11.51 14.58 -6.41
CA THR A 221 12.07 13.71 -5.37
C THR A 221 12.93 12.63 -6.02
N ASP A 222 14.12 12.40 -5.48
CA ASP A 222 14.97 11.29 -5.91
C ASP A 222 14.50 10.01 -5.21
N ILE A 223 14.23 8.96 -5.98
CA ILE A 223 13.82 7.65 -5.49
C ILE A 223 15.02 6.72 -5.55
N VAL A 224 15.55 6.42 -4.37
CA VAL A 224 16.66 5.48 -4.17
C VAL A 224 16.14 4.24 -3.46
N ASN A 225 16.61 3.06 -3.87
CA ASN A 225 16.25 1.76 -3.32
C ASN A 225 14.74 1.53 -3.32
N LEU A 226 14.23 0.92 -4.39
CA LEU A 226 12.81 0.67 -4.54
C LEU A 226 12.41 -0.57 -3.71
N LYS A 227 12.08 -0.37 -2.43
CA LYS A 227 11.55 -1.43 -1.57
C LYS A 227 10.09 -1.67 -1.90
N ILE A 228 9.75 -2.93 -2.13
CA ILE A 228 8.43 -3.36 -2.56
C ILE A 228 7.92 -4.38 -1.55
N SER A 229 6.67 -4.23 -1.11
CA SER A 229 5.99 -5.25 -0.32
C SER A 229 4.50 -5.36 -0.67
N LEU A 230 4.01 -6.60 -0.68
CA LEU A 230 2.58 -6.90 -0.70
C LEU A 230 2.15 -7.22 0.72
N GLU A 231 1.34 -6.32 1.29
CA GLU A 231 0.87 -6.41 2.67
C GLU A 231 -0.65 -6.68 2.71
N ASP A 232 -1.11 -7.42 3.70
CA ASP A 232 -2.53 -7.61 3.97
C ASP A 232 -3.16 -6.42 4.73
N GLU A 233 -4.44 -6.52 5.08
CA GLU A 233 -5.16 -5.47 5.80
C GLU A 233 -4.56 -5.14 7.18
N PHE A 234 -3.76 -6.05 7.73
CA PHE A 234 -3.11 -5.90 9.02
C PHE A 234 -1.69 -5.36 8.94
N GLY A 235 -1.11 -5.27 7.73
CA GLY A 235 0.26 -4.84 7.47
C GLY A 235 1.27 -6.00 7.51
N ASN A 236 0.82 -7.25 7.37
CA ASN A 236 1.69 -8.41 7.31
C ASN A 236 1.97 -8.78 5.85
N ASN A 237 3.18 -9.26 5.56
CA ASN A 237 3.55 -9.71 4.23
C ASN A 237 2.67 -10.89 3.80
N VAL A 238 2.14 -10.81 2.58
CA VAL A 238 1.28 -11.84 2.00
C VAL A 238 2.13 -12.99 1.50
N SER A 239 1.87 -14.21 1.96
CA SER A 239 2.54 -15.39 1.42
C SER A 239 1.94 -15.78 0.06
N LEU A 240 2.75 -15.68 -1.00
CA LEU A 240 2.40 -16.11 -2.37
C LEU A 240 2.73 -17.59 -2.65
N ASN A 241 2.96 -18.38 -1.59
CA ASN A 241 3.29 -19.80 -1.68
C ASN A 241 4.43 -20.10 -2.69
N GLY A 242 5.51 -19.31 -2.63
CA GLY A 242 6.68 -19.47 -3.51
C GLY A 242 6.48 -18.99 -4.95
N ASN A 243 5.31 -18.46 -5.31
CA ASN A 243 5.08 -17.93 -6.66
C ASN A 243 5.59 -16.50 -6.80
N ASP A 244 5.96 -16.16 -8.03
CA ASP A 244 6.35 -14.82 -8.43
C ASP A 244 5.15 -14.02 -8.93
N TRP A 245 5.32 -12.70 -8.96
CA TRP A 245 4.31 -11.74 -9.39
C TRP A 245 5.01 -10.54 -10.04
N SER A 246 4.27 -9.77 -10.84
CA SER A 246 4.84 -8.65 -11.56
C SER A 246 3.91 -7.45 -11.61
N PHE A 247 4.49 -6.27 -11.84
CA PHE A 247 3.73 -5.04 -12.05
C PHE A 247 4.54 -4.04 -12.86
N THR A 248 3.85 -3.11 -13.52
CA THR A 248 4.51 -2.00 -14.21
C THR A 248 4.35 -0.70 -13.43
N LEU A 249 5.49 -0.06 -13.14
CA LEU A 249 5.59 1.23 -12.48
C LEU A 249 5.97 2.31 -13.49
N GLU A 250 5.13 3.32 -13.63
CA GLU A 250 5.41 4.52 -14.41
C GLU A 250 5.92 5.61 -13.45
N THR A 251 7.01 6.27 -13.81
CA THR A 251 7.51 7.46 -13.12
C THR A 251 7.67 8.61 -14.11
N SER A 252 7.11 9.78 -13.80
CA SER A 252 7.38 10.99 -14.57
C SER A 252 8.50 11.79 -13.92
N VAL A 253 9.51 12.12 -14.73
CA VAL A 253 10.74 12.79 -14.30
C VAL A 253 10.96 14.11 -15.02
N ILE A 254 11.64 15.02 -14.32
CA ILE A 254 12.08 16.29 -14.90
C ILE A 254 13.58 16.20 -15.21
N THR A 255 13.88 16.19 -16.51
CA THR A 255 15.26 16.21 -17.03
C THR A 255 15.79 17.63 -17.25
N ASN A 256 14.91 18.61 -17.47
CA ASN A 256 15.29 19.99 -17.73
C ASN A 256 15.50 20.76 -16.41
N THR A 257 16.72 21.28 -16.20
CA THR A 257 17.10 22.01 -14.98
C THR A 257 16.25 23.26 -14.73
N ILE A 258 15.81 23.98 -15.76
CA ILE A 258 14.96 25.17 -15.63
C ILE A 258 13.58 24.76 -15.10
N LEU A 259 12.99 23.71 -15.68
CA LEU A 259 11.70 23.18 -15.23
C LEU A 259 11.79 22.60 -13.82
N LYS A 260 12.91 21.94 -13.49
CA LYS A 260 13.17 21.43 -12.14
C LYS A 260 13.13 22.57 -11.13
N ASN A 261 13.92 23.62 -11.40
CA ASN A 261 13.94 24.81 -10.55
C ASN A 261 12.53 25.43 -10.45
N TYR A 262 11.76 25.50 -11.54
CA TYR A 262 10.40 26.03 -11.48
C TYR A 262 9.48 25.22 -10.56
N GLU A 263 9.50 23.89 -10.66
CA GLU A 263 8.68 22.99 -9.84
C GLU A 263 9.09 22.98 -8.36
N GLU A 264 10.39 23.09 -8.06
CA GLU A 264 10.87 23.29 -6.69
C GLU A 264 10.38 24.61 -6.08
N ILE A 265 10.13 25.63 -6.92
CA ILE A 265 9.73 26.97 -6.47
C ILE A 265 8.18 27.15 -6.48
N LYS A 266 7.40 26.18 -6.94
CA LYS A 266 5.91 26.26 -6.89
C LYS A 266 5.32 26.35 -5.47
N PHE A 267 6.11 26.06 -4.43
CA PHE A 267 5.69 26.15 -3.03
C PHE A 267 5.87 27.52 -2.39
N TYR A 268 6.51 28.45 -3.09
CA TYR A 268 6.55 29.83 -2.63
C TYR A 268 5.19 30.48 -2.93
N ASN A 269 4.63 31.19 -1.94
CA ASN A 269 3.49 32.08 -2.14
C ASN A 269 3.71 32.91 -3.41
N GLU A 270 2.67 33.13 -4.21
CA GLU A 270 2.70 33.91 -5.45
C GLU A 270 3.51 35.22 -5.32
N GLU A 271 3.40 35.90 -4.19
CA GLU A 271 4.15 37.12 -3.87
C GLU A 271 5.66 36.89 -3.73
N VAL A 272 6.07 35.77 -3.13
CA VAL A 272 7.47 35.37 -3.02
C VAL A 272 8.00 34.95 -4.39
N MET A 273 7.17 34.28 -5.19
CA MET A 273 7.51 33.91 -6.56
C MET A 273 7.76 35.12 -7.46
N ASP A 274 6.88 36.12 -7.39
CA ASP A 274 7.02 37.40 -8.09
C ASP A 274 8.31 38.14 -7.67
N LYS A 275 8.63 38.17 -6.37
CA LYS A 275 9.88 38.74 -5.87
C LYS A 275 11.11 38.01 -6.38
N ILE A 276 11.10 36.67 -6.39
CA ILE A 276 12.21 35.86 -6.94
C ILE A 276 12.36 36.14 -8.43
N LEU A 277 11.28 36.16 -9.20
CA LEU A 277 11.31 36.42 -10.64
C LEU A 277 11.88 37.82 -10.93
N LYS A 278 11.40 38.85 -10.24
CA LYS A 278 11.91 40.23 -10.35
C LYS A 278 13.40 40.31 -10.02
N SER A 279 13.86 39.63 -8.97
CA SER A 279 15.28 39.61 -8.60
C SER A 279 16.17 38.98 -9.68
N LYS A 280 15.73 37.87 -10.29
CA LYS A 280 16.48 37.19 -11.36
C LYS A 280 16.49 38.00 -12.65
N MET A 281 15.38 38.64 -12.99
CA MET A 281 15.32 39.58 -14.12
C MET A 281 16.28 40.74 -13.91
N LEU A 282 16.30 41.33 -12.71
CA LEU A 282 17.21 42.43 -12.38
C LEU A 282 18.67 42.00 -12.54
N ALA A 283 19.08 40.87 -11.96
CA ALA A 283 20.44 40.36 -12.08
C ALA A 283 20.84 40.07 -13.55
N TYR A 284 19.90 39.62 -14.37
CA TYR A 284 20.13 39.46 -15.81
C TYR A 284 20.39 40.82 -16.50
N TYR A 285 19.58 41.83 -16.21
CA TYR A 285 19.75 43.17 -16.79
C TYR A 285 21.06 43.83 -16.33
N GLU A 286 21.40 43.74 -15.05
CA GLU A 286 22.68 44.24 -14.52
C GLU A 286 23.89 43.61 -15.24
N LYS A 287 23.77 42.34 -15.64
CA LYS A 287 24.81 41.63 -16.40
C LYS A 287 24.86 42.01 -17.89
N GLN A 288 23.74 42.40 -18.48
CA GLN A 288 23.63 42.73 -19.92
C GLN A 288 23.85 44.21 -20.22
N VAL A 289 23.75 45.10 -19.24
CA VAL A 289 24.01 46.52 -19.43
C VAL A 289 25.53 46.77 -19.37
N PRO A 290 26.15 47.35 -20.42
CA PRO A 290 27.57 47.66 -20.42
C PRO A 290 27.94 48.60 -19.25
N GLU A 291 29.07 48.34 -18.58
CA GLU A 291 29.56 49.03 -17.38
C GLU A 291 29.53 50.57 -17.46
N LYS A 292 29.59 51.16 -18.66
CA LYS A 292 29.58 52.61 -18.87
C LYS A 292 28.26 53.31 -18.55
N THR A 293 27.16 52.57 -18.36
CA THR A 293 25.85 53.12 -17.99
C THR A 293 25.53 52.95 -16.50
N ASN A 294 26.45 52.38 -15.71
CA ASN A 294 26.12 51.76 -14.43
C ASN A 294 26.28 52.68 -13.20
N SER A 295 27.00 53.81 -13.27
CA SER A 295 27.28 54.63 -12.07
C SER A 295 26.10 55.52 -11.61
N ALA A 296 25.23 55.94 -12.53
CA ALA A 296 24.10 56.83 -12.22
C ALA A 296 22.80 56.08 -11.84
N LEU A 297 22.67 54.81 -12.26
CA LEU A 297 21.48 53.99 -11.98
C LEU A 297 21.62 53.18 -10.69
N THR A 298 22.82 52.68 -10.36
CA THR A 298 23.08 51.95 -9.11
C THR A 298 22.92 52.83 -7.86
N SER A 299 23.38 54.08 -7.91
CA SER A 299 23.29 55.03 -6.80
C SER A 299 21.84 55.43 -6.45
N ASN A 300 20.93 55.43 -7.42
CA ASN A 300 19.51 55.75 -7.20
C ASN A 300 18.67 54.54 -6.76
N TYR A 301 19.15 53.31 -6.95
CA TYR A 301 18.38 52.10 -6.62
C TYR A 301 18.77 51.49 -5.27
N SER A 302 20.04 51.54 -4.87
CA SER A 302 20.46 51.11 -3.53
C SER A 302 19.79 51.92 -2.41
N SER A 303 19.52 53.21 -2.66
CA SER A 303 18.78 54.07 -1.73
C SER A 303 17.30 53.68 -1.62
N ASN A 304 16.68 53.19 -2.70
CA ASN A 304 15.27 52.79 -2.70
C ASN A 304 15.03 51.39 -2.08
N LEU A 305 15.95 50.44 -2.23
CA LEU A 305 15.85 49.13 -1.57
C LEU A 305 16.09 49.20 -0.06
N VAL A 306 17.02 50.04 0.38
CA VAL A 306 17.23 50.31 1.82
C VAL A 306 16.01 51.02 2.42
N ASN A 307 15.35 51.92 1.68
CA ASN A 307 14.11 52.54 2.12
C ASN A 307 12.91 51.59 2.14
N LEU A 308 12.80 50.64 1.20
CA LEU A 308 11.72 49.65 1.19
C LEU A 308 11.84 48.63 2.35
N ASN A 309 13.06 48.19 2.69
CA ASN A 309 13.26 47.30 3.83
C ASN A 309 13.08 48.02 5.18
N ASN A 310 13.47 49.30 5.28
CA ASN A 310 13.27 50.10 6.50
C ASN A 310 11.84 50.60 6.71
N VAL A 311 10.97 50.58 5.69
CA VAL A 311 9.55 50.95 5.84
C VAL A 311 8.71 49.75 6.30
N GLN A 312 9.16 48.51 6.08
CA GLN A 312 8.48 47.32 6.63
C GLN A 312 8.91 46.96 8.06
N GLU A 313 10.09 47.38 8.51
CA GLU A 313 10.53 47.18 9.90
C GLU A 313 10.45 48.50 10.67
N TYR A 314 9.48 48.57 11.60
CA TYR A 314 9.22 49.65 12.57
C TYR A 314 8.37 50.83 12.08
N THR A 315 7.03 50.66 12.19
CA THR A 315 6.22 51.77 12.70
C THR A 315 6.39 51.80 14.23
N SER A 316 6.76 52.97 14.77
CA SER A 316 7.04 53.18 16.20
C SER A 316 5.80 53.14 17.11
N ASN A 317 4.63 52.76 16.58
CA ASN A 317 3.42 52.54 17.35
C ASN A 317 2.95 51.10 17.08
N GLY A 318 3.16 50.22 18.07
CA GLY A 318 2.81 48.80 18.04
C GLY A 318 1.30 48.53 17.97
N SER A 319 0.69 48.85 16.83
CA SER A 319 -0.67 48.43 16.50
C SER A 319 -0.60 47.32 15.46
N SER A 320 -0.77 46.08 15.91
CA SER A 320 -1.04 44.95 15.04
C SER A 320 -2.34 45.19 14.28
N ASN A 321 -2.28 45.39 12.97
CA ASN A 321 -3.46 45.30 12.12
C ASN A 321 -3.93 43.84 12.11
N ASN A 322 -4.92 43.53 12.96
CA ASN A 322 -5.67 42.29 12.89
C ASN A 322 -6.41 42.24 11.55
N TYR A 323 -5.81 41.53 10.58
CA TYR A 323 -6.53 41.07 9.40
C TYR A 323 -7.48 39.96 9.84
N SER A 324 -8.77 40.32 9.96
CA SER A 324 -9.85 39.33 10.13
C SER A 324 -10.30 38.89 8.72
N PRO A 325 -10.08 37.63 8.30
CA PRO A 325 -10.53 37.19 7.00
C PRO A 325 -12.03 36.95 7.02
N SER A 326 -12.78 37.73 6.23
CA SER A 326 -14.19 37.49 5.98
C SER A 326 -14.35 36.28 5.05
N TYR A 327 -14.74 35.12 5.61
CA TYR A 327 -15.18 33.98 4.82
C TYR A 327 -16.58 34.27 4.25
N SER A 328 -16.66 34.39 2.92
CA SER A 328 -17.94 34.31 2.21
C SER A 328 -18.20 32.84 1.85
N TYR A 329 -19.24 32.25 2.45
CA TYR A 329 -19.75 30.94 2.06
C TYR A 329 -20.59 31.09 0.79
N PHE A 330 -20.13 30.54 -0.33
CA PHE A 330 -21.00 30.21 -1.46
C PHE A 330 -21.56 28.80 -1.24
N ARG A 331 -22.87 28.71 -1.02
CA ARG A 331 -23.67 27.50 -1.21
C ARG A 331 -24.22 27.49 -2.64
N GLN A 332 -24.01 26.40 -3.37
CA GLN A 332 -25.05 25.70 -4.12
C GLN A 332 -24.88 24.21 -3.87
#